data_AF-A0A0N4VMX3-F1
#
_entry.id   AF-A0A0N4VMX3-F1
#
_cell.length_a   1.000
_cell.length_b   1.000
_cell.length_c   1.000
_cell.angle_alpha   90.00
_cell.angle_beta   90.00
_cell.angle_gamma   90.00
#
_symmetry.space_group_name_H-M   'P 1'
#
loop_
_entity.id
_entity.type
_entity.pdbx_description
1 polymer ?
#
loop_
_entity_poly.entity_id
_entity_poly.type
_entity_poly.pdbx_seq_one_letter_code
_entity_poly.pdbx_strand_id
1 'polypeptide(L)'
;MNRLCDLLLEPDFSESVEDAESWSCIEDVDFSFNELTEVDESVRLLENVKKIDMSHNILQDIGHHLQHLTCLTELNLSHNNIENLVDWHLKLGNLKKLYLAGNSVSSVTDNKISSPEDVLPVGSLPCLEHIILRGNPIRQVVEYRTKVLELFGDRAAEVNRYNVLERFEEIVLNFMVRLDSRKPGLREIDTVAVRVALRKAQIEKEKKEQSKKVDIDRKIRLLSAGTLDTMSSRSL
;
A
#
# COMPACT_ATOMS: atom_id res chain seq x y z
N MET A 1 17.76 24.31 -8.44
CA MET A 1 16.64 23.86 -7.60
C MET A 1 15.86 22.94 -8.52
N ASN A 2 15.59 21.72 -8.07
CA ASN A 2 14.95 20.70 -8.90
C ASN A 2 13.69 20.20 -8.17
N ARG A 3 12.82 21.15 -7.83
CA ARG A 3 11.52 20.91 -7.22
C ARG A 3 10.45 20.91 -8.30
N LEU A 4 9.30 20.32 -8.00
CA LEU A 4 8.19 20.30 -8.95
C LEU A 4 7.69 21.72 -9.25
N CYS A 5 7.73 22.63 -8.27
CA CYS A 5 7.35 24.02 -8.49
C CYS A 5 8.22 24.73 -9.54
N ASP A 6 9.50 24.36 -9.66
CA ASP A 6 10.42 24.95 -10.65
C ASP A 6 10.02 24.60 -12.10
N LEU A 7 9.22 23.55 -12.29
CA LEU A 7 8.69 23.13 -13.60
C LEU A 7 7.29 23.68 -13.88
N LEU A 8 6.53 23.97 -12.82
CA LEU A 8 5.13 24.38 -12.91
C LEU A 8 4.93 25.89 -12.86
N LEU A 9 5.83 26.60 -12.18
CA LEU A 9 5.70 28.02 -11.88
C LEU A 9 6.90 28.78 -12.43
N GLU A 10 6.65 30.00 -12.86
CA GLU A 10 7.72 30.90 -13.29
C GLU A 10 8.63 31.28 -12.10
N PRO A 11 9.93 31.53 -12.32
CA PRO A 11 10.89 31.84 -11.24
C PRO A 11 10.52 33.07 -10.39
N ASP A 12 9.75 34.00 -10.96
CA ASP A 12 9.28 35.23 -10.32
C ASP A 12 7.88 35.09 -9.67
N PHE A 13 7.37 33.86 -9.55
CA PHE A 13 6.08 33.60 -8.90
C PHE A 13 6.13 33.97 -7.42
N SER A 14 5.63 35.16 -7.09
CA SER A 14 5.65 35.73 -5.73
C SER A 14 4.43 35.34 -4.88
N GLU A 15 3.42 34.73 -5.48
CA GLU A 15 2.20 34.31 -4.82
C GLU A 15 2.36 32.94 -4.17
N SER A 16 1.52 32.65 -3.17
CA SER A 16 1.53 31.32 -2.56
C SER A 16 0.94 30.30 -3.53
N VAL A 17 1.38 29.04 -3.45
CA VAL A 17 0.80 27.94 -4.25
C VAL A 17 -0.71 27.79 -3.97
N GLU A 18 -1.19 28.27 -2.82
CA GLU A 18 -2.62 28.26 -2.46
C GLU A 18 -3.46 29.23 -3.30
N ASP A 19 -2.84 30.31 -3.80
CA ASP A 19 -3.51 31.38 -4.56
C ASP A 19 -3.44 31.14 -6.08
N ALA A 20 -2.60 30.21 -6.52
CA ALA A 20 -2.44 29.86 -7.93
C ALA A 20 -3.67 29.12 -8.48
N GLU A 21 -4.09 29.47 -9.69
CA GLU A 21 -5.20 28.79 -10.36
C GLU A 21 -4.86 27.33 -10.68
N SER A 22 -5.77 26.40 -10.34
CA SER A 22 -5.58 24.98 -10.64
C SER A 22 -5.80 24.68 -12.12
N TRP A 23 -5.00 23.76 -12.64
CA TRP A 23 -5.02 23.31 -14.03
C TRP A 23 -6.10 22.24 -14.24
N SER A 24 -7.35 22.68 -14.16
CA SER A 24 -8.55 21.82 -14.16
C SER A 24 -8.75 20.96 -15.42
N CYS A 25 -8.13 21.31 -16.55
CA CYS A 25 -8.29 20.57 -17.82
C CYS A 25 -7.21 19.50 -18.05
N ILE A 26 -6.17 19.45 -17.20
CA ILE A 26 -5.02 18.57 -17.42
C ILE A 26 -5.30 17.20 -16.79
N GLU A 27 -5.26 16.16 -17.62
CA GLU A 27 -5.49 14.78 -17.20
C GLU A 27 -4.22 13.93 -17.22
N ASP A 28 -3.25 14.26 -18.09
CA ASP A 28 -2.01 13.51 -18.26
C ASP A 28 -0.83 14.48 -18.22
N VAL A 29 0.17 14.21 -17.38
CA VAL A 29 1.37 15.06 -17.23
C VAL A 29 2.64 14.22 -17.27
N ASP A 30 3.64 14.74 -17.96
CA ASP A 30 4.96 14.14 -18.09
C ASP A 30 6.03 15.07 -17.49
N PHE A 31 6.60 14.61 -16.38
CA PHE A 31 7.76 15.19 -15.68
C PHE A 31 8.98 14.25 -15.76
N SER A 32 8.99 13.32 -16.72
CA SER A 32 10.09 12.38 -16.86
C SER A 32 11.38 13.07 -17.33
N PHE A 33 12.53 12.43 -17.07
CA PHE A 33 13.86 12.92 -17.46
C PHE A 33 14.20 14.31 -16.93
N ASN A 34 13.74 14.60 -15.71
CA ASN A 34 14.20 15.75 -14.95
C ASN A 34 15.15 15.29 -13.83
N GLU A 35 15.63 16.23 -13.03
CA GLU A 35 16.46 15.93 -11.86
C GLU A 35 15.68 16.13 -10.57
N LEU A 36 14.37 15.83 -10.58
CA LEU A 36 13.48 16.09 -9.44
C LEU A 36 13.94 15.30 -8.22
N THR A 37 14.17 16.02 -7.12
CA THR A 37 14.56 15.43 -5.83
C THR A 37 13.37 15.20 -4.91
N GLU A 38 12.31 15.99 -5.05
CA GLU A 38 11.11 15.92 -4.23
C GLU A 38 9.85 16.35 -4.99
N VAL A 39 8.72 15.78 -4.60
CA VAL A 39 7.38 16.26 -4.97
C VAL A 39 6.92 17.23 -3.88
N ASP A 40 6.68 18.48 -4.26
CA ASP A 40 6.26 19.54 -3.35
C ASP A 40 4.74 19.83 -3.47
N GLU A 41 4.29 20.88 -2.78
CA GLU A 41 2.88 21.28 -2.73
C GLU A 41 2.31 21.73 -4.09
N SER A 42 3.17 22.12 -5.05
CA SER A 42 2.72 22.59 -6.38
C SER A 42 1.96 21.52 -7.16
N VAL A 43 2.11 20.24 -6.79
CA VAL A 43 1.31 19.15 -7.35
C VAL A 43 -0.20 19.35 -7.14
N ARG A 44 -0.61 20.11 -6.12
CA ARG A 44 -2.02 20.45 -5.86
C ARG A 44 -2.66 21.20 -7.03
N LEU A 45 -1.87 21.90 -7.85
CA LEU A 45 -2.40 22.59 -9.03
C LEU A 45 -2.95 21.62 -10.08
N LEU A 46 -2.60 20.34 -10.01
CA LEU A 46 -2.99 19.30 -10.97
C LEU A 46 -4.22 18.50 -10.50
N GLU A 47 -5.25 19.15 -9.96
CA GLU A 47 -6.36 18.49 -9.22
C GLU A 47 -7.07 17.36 -9.99
N ASN A 48 -7.21 17.49 -11.32
CA ASN A 48 -7.91 16.53 -12.17
C ASN A 48 -6.99 15.53 -12.89
N VAL A 49 -5.70 15.51 -12.56
CA VAL A 49 -4.73 14.63 -13.22
C VAL A 49 -5.03 13.16 -12.91
N LYS A 50 -5.01 12.35 -13.97
CA LYS A 50 -5.26 10.92 -13.94
C LYS A 50 -3.98 10.13 -14.13
N LYS A 51 -3.03 10.64 -14.91
CA LYS A 51 -1.73 9.99 -15.15
C LYS A 51 -0.57 10.97 -14.95
N ILE A 52 0.41 10.54 -14.18
CA ILE A 52 1.65 11.27 -13.96
C ILE A 52 2.83 10.37 -14.32
N ASP A 53 3.71 10.86 -15.19
CA ASP A 53 5.03 10.30 -15.41
C ASP A 53 6.10 11.14 -14.69
N MET A 54 6.81 10.54 -13.74
CA MET A 54 7.96 11.12 -13.04
C MET A 54 9.16 10.18 -13.16
N SER A 55 9.22 9.37 -14.21
CA SER A 55 10.31 8.43 -14.43
C SER A 55 11.63 9.14 -14.77
N HIS A 56 12.76 8.46 -14.53
CA HIS A 56 14.09 9.04 -14.79
C HIS A 56 14.32 10.36 -14.04
N ASN A 57 14.04 10.36 -12.73
CA ASN A 57 14.34 11.44 -11.80
C ASN A 57 15.22 10.91 -10.65
N ILE A 58 15.43 11.68 -9.59
CA ILE A 58 16.23 11.29 -8.42
C ILE A 58 15.40 11.29 -7.13
N LEU A 59 14.10 10.98 -7.25
CA LEU A 59 13.17 10.92 -6.12
C LEU A 59 13.53 9.78 -5.18
N GLN A 60 13.51 10.05 -3.88
CA GLN A 60 13.71 9.04 -2.82
C GLN A 60 12.38 8.60 -2.18
N ASP A 61 11.34 9.43 -2.24
CA ASP A 61 9.96 9.16 -1.80
C ASP A 61 8.99 10.08 -2.57
N ILE A 62 7.69 9.82 -2.47
CA ILE A 62 6.61 10.62 -3.07
C ILE A 62 6.16 11.80 -2.20
N GLY A 63 6.75 11.99 -1.02
CA GLY A 63 6.38 13.06 -0.09
C GLY A 63 4.97 12.90 0.46
N HIS A 64 4.31 14.01 0.83
CA HIS A 64 2.96 14.01 1.42
C HIS A 64 1.91 14.70 0.53
N HIS A 65 2.31 15.34 -0.56
CA HIS A 65 1.42 16.20 -1.35
C HIS A 65 0.59 15.44 -2.39
N LEU A 66 0.98 14.21 -2.77
CA LEU A 66 0.19 13.40 -3.72
C LEU A 66 -1.20 13.01 -3.19
N GLN A 67 -1.47 13.16 -1.89
CA GLN A 67 -2.79 12.92 -1.30
C GLN A 67 -3.90 13.81 -1.88
N HIS A 68 -3.53 14.97 -2.45
CA HIS A 68 -4.48 15.92 -3.04
C HIS A 68 -4.99 15.46 -4.42
N LEU A 69 -4.29 14.54 -5.08
CA LEU A 69 -4.62 14.07 -6.41
C LEU A 69 -5.67 12.96 -6.38
N THR A 70 -6.91 13.33 -6.07
CA THR A 70 -8.00 12.36 -5.91
C THR A 70 -8.35 11.61 -7.21
N CYS A 71 -8.06 12.19 -8.37
CA CYS A 71 -8.31 11.56 -9.68
C CYS A 71 -7.14 10.68 -10.18
N LEU A 72 -6.01 10.62 -9.46
CA LEU A 72 -4.82 9.91 -9.93
C LEU A 72 -5.07 8.40 -9.99
N THR A 73 -4.87 7.83 -11.18
CA THR A 73 -5.05 6.39 -11.44
C THR A 73 -3.79 5.70 -11.91
N GLU A 74 -2.86 6.42 -12.55
CA GLU A 74 -1.59 5.87 -13.03
C GLU A 74 -0.42 6.75 -12.61
N LEU A 75 0.59 6.15 -11.99
CA LEU A 75 1.79 6.84 -11.52
C LEU A 75 3.04 6.06 -11.95
N ASN A 76 3.89 6.71 -12.76
CA ASN A 76 5.16 6.16 -13.17
C ASN A 76 6.32 6.81 -12.41
N LEU A 77 7.00 6.03 -11.58
CA LEU A 77 8.17 6.42 -10.80
C LEU A 77 9.39 5.57 -11.19
N SER A 78 9.40 4.99 -12.38
CA SER A 78 10.49 4.13 -12.82
C SER A 78 11.82 4.90 -12.89
N HIS A 79 12.94 4.24 -12.63
CA HIS A 79 14.28 4.84 -12.68
C HIS A 79 14.40 6.07 -11.76
N ASN A 80 14.07 5.88 -10.49
CA ASN A 80 14.30 6.81 -9.39
C ASN A 80 15.14 6.12 -8.30
N ASN A 81 15.29 6.77 -7.14
CA ASN A 81 16.04 6.27 -5.98
C ASN A 81 15.11 5.89 -4.83
N ILE A 82 13.90 5.42 -5.12
CA ILE A 82 12.91 5.10 -4.09
C ILE A 82 13.31 3.84 -3.35
N GLU A 83 13.42 3.93 -2.03
CA GLU A 83 13.80 2.82 -1.16
C GLU A 83 12.63 2.29 -0.33
N ASN A 84 11.78 3.19 0.19
CA ASN A 84 10.71 2.87 1.13
C ASN A 84 9.34 3.28 0.59
N LEU A 85 8.32 2.47 0.85
CA LEU A 85 6.95 2.69 0.37
C LEU A 85 5.96 2.97 1.52
N VAL A 86 6.49 3.35 2.69
CA VAL A 86 5.74 3.49 3.95
C VAL A 86 4.63 4.53 3.80
N ASP A 87 3.43 4.21 4.30
CA ASP A 87 2.24 5.09 4.29
C ASP A 87 1.71 5.51 2.91
N TRP A 88 2.17 4.89 1.82
CA TRP A 88 1.65 5.18 0.49
C TRP A 88 0.15 4.85 0.35
N HIS A 89 -0.35 3.84 1.07
CA HIS A 89 -1.78 3.54 1.15
C HIS A 89 -2.65 4.69 1.65
N LEU A 90 -2.11 5.56 2.51
CA LEU A 90 -2.82 6.73 3.03
C LEU A 90 -2.85 7.88 2.01
N LYS A 91 -1.92 7.87 1.06
CA LYS A 91 -1.69 8.97 0.11
C LYS A 91 -2.25 8.68 -1.28
N LEU A 92 -2.31 7.42 -1.71
CA LEU A 92 -2.59 7.02 -3.09
C LEU A 92 -3.89 6.22 -3.26
N GLY A 93 -4.97 6.60 -2.57
CA GLY A 93 -6.18 5.79 -2.42
C GLY A 93 -6.86 5.29 -3.71
N ASN A 94 -6.77 6.04 -4.81
CA ASN A 94 -7.44 5.72 -6.09
C ASN A 94 -6.51 5.12 -7.16
N LEU A 95 -5.24 4.90 -6.82
CA LEU A 95 -4.24 4.45 -7.79
C LEU A 95 -4.52 3.02 -8.29
N LYS A 96 -4.52 2.84 -9.61
CA LYS A 96 -4.73 1.56 -10.30
C LYS A 96 -3.46 0.96 -10.86
N LYS A 97 -2.54 1.80 -11.35
CA LYS A 97 -1.27 1.35 -11.93
C LYS A 97 -0.10 2.08 -11.29
N LEU A 98 0.86 1.31 -10.80
CA LEU A 98 2.08 1.83 -10.20
C LEU A 98 3.31 1.20 -10.87
N TYR A 99 4.17 2.06 -11.41
CA TYR A 99 5.44 1.64 -12.00
C TYR A 99 6.58 2.08 -11.09
N LEU A 100 7.31 1.12 -10.54
CA LEU A 100 8.47 1.33 -9.67
C LEU A 100 9.72 0.68 -10.28
N ALA A 101 9.75 0.44 -11.59
CA ALA A 101 10.84 -0.30 -12.20
C ALA A 101 12.18 0.43 -12.05
N GLY A 102 13.28 -0.28 -11.79
CA GLY A 102 14.61 0.32 -11.71
C GLY A 102 14.80 1.29 -10.54
N ASN A 103 14.11 1.07 -9.43
CA ASN A 103 14.33 1.77 -8.17
C ASN A 103 15.24 0.95 -7.24
N SER A 104 15.56 1.53 -6.08
CA SER A 104 16.28 0.90 -4.99
C SER A 104 15.33 0.34 -3.95
N VAL A 105 14.17 -0.22 -4.36
CA VAL A 105 13.26 -0.92 -3.44
C VAL A 105 13.91 -2.25 -3.04
N SER A 106 14.96 -2.15 -2.23
CA SER A 106 15.48 -3.18 -1.37
C SER A 106 14.64 -3.12 -0.11
N SER A 107 14.10 -4.25 0.30
CA SER A 107 13.73 -4.42 1.71
C SER A 107 15.00 -4.15 2.53
N VAL A 108 15.09 -2.97 3.14
CA VAL A 108 16.13 -2.61 4.10
C VAL A 108 15.50 -2.78 5.48
N THR A 109 15.24 -4.03 5.86
CA THR A 109 15.37 -4.37 7.27
C THR A 109 16.87 -4.60 7.48
N ASP A 110 17.57 -3.64 8.07
CA ASP A 110 18.97 -3.73 8.49
C ASP A 110 19.41 -5.16 8.79
N ASN A 111 20.03 -5.81 7.81
CA ASN A 111 20.80 -7.04 7.91
C ASN A 111 20.29 -8.12 8.89
N LYS A 112 18.96 -8.34 8.94
CA LYS A 112 18.33 -9.53 9.53
C LYS A 112 17.12 -9.87 8.68
N ILE A 113 17.31 -10.77 7.72
CA ILE A 113 16.27 -11.37 6.84
C ILE A 113 14.97 -11.55 7.64
N SER A 114 13.87 -10.79 7.41
CA SER A 114 12.62 -11.09 8.16
C SER A 114 11.24 -10.65 7.67
N SER A 115 10.97 -9.74 6.72
CA SER A 115 9.54 -9.57 6.37
C SER A 115 9.19 -9.06 4.95
N PRO A 116 8.11 -9.60 4.34
CA PRO A 116 7.45 -9.02 3.17
C PRO A 116 6.60 -7.78 3.53
N GLU A 117 6.72 -7.24 4.74
CA GLU A 117 5.79 -6.24 5.26
C GLU A 117 6.00 -4.84 4.64
N ASP A 118 7.15 -4.60 4.02
CA ASP A 118 7.50 -3.31 3.42
C ASP A 118 6.69 -2.98 2.15
N VAL A 119 6.06 -3.99 1.52
CA VAL A 119 5.13 -3.80 0.40
C VAL A 119 3.66 -3.81 0.88
N LEU A 120 3.37 -4.01 2.18
CA LEU A 120 2.02 -3.85 2.76
C LEU A 120 1.36 -2.51 2.43
N PRO A 121 2.07 -1.37 2.43
CA PRO A 121 1.46 -0.10 2.09
C PRO A 121 0.96 -0.07 0.63
N VAL A 122 1.55 -0.84 -0.27
CA VAL A 122 1.06 -0.96 -1.65
C VAL A 122 0.01 -2.06 -1.76
N GLY A 123 0.12 -3.12 -0.96
CA GLY A 123 -0.89 -4.18 -0.80
C GLY A 123 -2.26 -3.67 -0.32
N SER A 124 -2.24 -2.64 0.54
CA SER A 124 -3.42 -2.00 1.11
C SER A 124 -4.12 -1.02 0.16
N LEU A 125 -3.56 -0.73 -1.02
CA LEU A 125 -4.19 0.16 -2.00
C LEU A 125 -5.41 -0.54 -2.63
N PRO A 126 -6.65 -0.11 -2.34
CA PRO A 126 -7.85 -0.88 -2.63
C PRO A 126 -8.09 -1.06 -4.14
N CYS A 127 -7.62 -0.12 -4.95
CA CYS A 127 -7.85 -0.06 -6.39
C CYS A 127 -6.64 -0.51 -7.22
N LEU A 128 -5.52 -0.90 -6.60
CA LEU A 128 -4.30 -1.19 -7.36
C LEU A 128 -4.42 -2.50 -8.15
N GLU A 129 -4.43 -2.41 -9.48
CA GLU A 129 -4.57 -3.54 -10.39
C GLU A 129 -3.22 -3.97 -10.98
N HIS A 130 -2.27 -3.05 -11.12
CA HIS A 130 -0.98 -3.29 -11.76
C HIS A 130 0.16 -2.72 -10.94
N ILE A 131 1.16 -3.55 -10.67
CA ILE A 131 2.41 -3.15 -10.04
C ILE A 131 3.61 -3.69 -10.81
N ILE A 132 4.57 -2.81 -11.12
CA ILE A 132 5.81 -3.17 -11.81
C ILE A 132 7.00 -2.91 -10.89
N LEU A 133 7.70 -3.97 -10.49
CA LEU A 133 8.86 -3.92 -9.58
C LEU A 133 10.15 -4.41 -10.23
N ARG A 134 10.18 -4.55 -11.57
CA ARG A 134 11.36 -5.00 -12.32
C ARG A 134 12.57 -4.12 -12.02
N GLY A 135 13.76 -4.70 -11.91
CA GLY A 135 14.98 -3.92 -11.67
C GLY A 135 15.17 -3.44 -10.24
N ASN A 136 14.30 -3.84 -9.29
CA ASN A 136 14.51 -3.59 -7.87
C ASN A 136 15.22 -4.77 -7.17
N PRO A 137 15.98 -4.51 -6.08
CA PRO A 137 16.62 -5.56 -5.30
C PRO A 137 15.65 -6.61 -4.70
N ILE A 138 14.38 -6.24 -4.43
CA ILE A 138 13.35 -7.17 -3.93
C ILE A 138 13.17 -8.43 -4.80
N ARG A 139 13.51 -8.36 -6.09
CA ARG A 139 13.45 -9.51 -7.01
C ARG A 139 14.41 -10.64 -6.63
N GLN A 140 15.46 -10.34 -5.88
CA GLN A 140 16.44 -11.33 -5.41
C GLN A 140 15.89 -12.18 -4.25
N VAL A 141 14.77 -11.77 -3.65
CA VAL A 141 14.12 -12.53 -2.58
C VAL A 141 13.54 -13.83 -3.12
N VAL A 142 13.83 -14.94 -2.44
CA VAL A 142 13.25 -16.26 -2.76
C VAL A 142 11.73 -16.20 -2.62
N GLU A 143 11.02 -16.69 -3.65
CA GLU A 143 9.56 -16.61 -3.78
C GLU A 143 8.99 -15.17 -3.70
N TYR A 144 9.74 -14.16 -4.16
CA TYR A 144 9.29 -12.75 -4.09
C TYR A 144 7.87 -12.55 -4.63
N ARG A 145 7.51 -13.22 -5.73
CA ARG A 145 6.18 -13.09 -6.35
C ARG A 145 5.08 -13.52 -5.40
N THR A 146 5.19 -14.74 -4.86
CA THR A 146 4.22 -15.28 -3.89
C THR A 146 4.15 -14.39 -2.66
N LYS A 147 5.29 -13.91 -2.15
CA LYS A 147 5.35 -13.02 -0.98
C LYS A 147 4.70 -11.66 -1.23
N VAL A 148 4.94 -11.03 -2.37
CA VAL A 148 4.31 -9.75 -2.73
C VAL A 148 2.80 -9.94 -2.94
N LEU A 149 2.39 -11.00 -3.62
CA LEU A 149 0.98 -11.31 -3.86
C LEU A 149 0.21 -11.62 -2.56
N GLU A 150 0.86 -12.26 -1.59
CA GLU A 150 0.29 -12.52 -0.27
C GLU A 150 -0.14 -11.24 0.46
N LEU A 151 0.51 -10.11 0.19
CA LEU A 151 0.18 -8.80 0.79
C LEU A 151 -1.10 -8.19 0.24
N PHE A 152 -1.48 -8.56 -0.99
CA PHE A 152 -2.76 -8.18 -1.57
C PHE A 152 -3.91 -9.10 -1.07
N GLY A 153 -3.59 -10.10 -0.24
CA GLY A 153 -4.55 -10.95 0.44
C GLY A 153 -5.51 -11.65 -0.51
N ASP A 154 -6.81 -11.52 -0.23
CA ASP A 154 -7.85 -12.18 -1.04
C ASP A 154 -7.91 -11.65 -2.49
N ARG A 155 -7.43 -10.42 -2.75
CA ARG A 155 -7.41 -9.82 -4.11
C ARG A 155 -6.42 -10.51 -5.05
N ALA A 156 -5.42 -11.19 -4.50
CA ALA A 156 -4.51 -12.04 -5.27
C ALA A 156 -5.01 -13.49 -5.39
N ALA A 157 -5.93 -13.92 -4.52
CA ALA A 157 -6.37 -15.32 -4.37
C ALA A 157 -7.82 -15.58 -4.82
N GLU A 158 -8.59 -14.54 -5.20
CA GLU A 158 -10.04 -14.61 -5.46
C GLU A 158 -10.45 -15.55 -6.62
N VAL A 159 -9.50 -16.05 -7.42
CA VAL A 159 -9.76 -16.98 -8.53
C VAL A 159 -10.41 -18.28 -8.06
N ASN A 160 -10.14 -18.76 -6.84
CA ASN A 160 -10.47 -20.16 -6.51
C ASN A 160 -11.74 -20.35 -5.65
N ARG A 161 -12.54 -19.30 -5.40
CA ARG A 161 -13.81 -19.45 -4.65
C ARG A 161 -15.05 -19.68 -5.52
N TYR A 162 -14.94 -19.51 -6.83
CA TYR A 162 -16.06 -19.70 -7.75
C TYR A 162 -15.70 -20.66 -8.87
N ASN A 163 -15.67 -21.96 -8.56
CA ASN A 163 -15.78 -23.04 -9.55
C ASN A 163 -17.20 -23.15 -10.12
N VAL A 164 -17.80 -22.02 -10.54
CA VAL A 164 -19.14 -22.00 -11.12
C VAL A 164 -19.13 -21.06 -12.32
N LEU A 165 -19.01 -21.68 -13.51
CA LEU A 165 -19.25 -21.17 -14.86
C LEU A 165 -18.05 -20.52 -15.58
N GLU A 166 -17.60 -21.19 -16.64
CA GLU A 166 -16.57 -20.79 -17.64
C GLU A 166 -16.80 -19.40 -18.27
N ARG A 167 -17.96 -18.77 -18.05
CA ARG A 167 -18.31 -17.44 -18.55
C ARG A 167 -18.01 -16.30 -17.55
N PHE A 168 -17.71 -16.61 -16.30
CA PHE A 168 -17.33 -15.66 -15.24
C PHE A 168 -15.83 -15.65 -14.94
N GLU A 169 -15.07 -16.63 -15.43
CA GLU A 169 -13.61 -16.65 -15.27
C GLU A 169 -12.96 -15.37 -15.79
N GLU A 170 -13.41 -14.85 -16.92
CA GLU A 170 -12.88 -13.62 -17.53
C GLU A 170 -13.17 -12.36 -16.69
N ILE A 171 -14.32 -12.34 -15.99
CA ILE A 171 -14.71 -11.22 -15.10
C ILE A 171 -13.90 -11.26 -13.81
N VAL A 172 -13.71 -12.44 -13.20
CA VAL A 172 -12.93 -12.60 -11.96
C VAL A 172 -11.41 -12.45 -12.22
N LEU A 173 -10.91 -12.90 -13.38
CA LEU A 173 -9.50 -12.70 -13.79
C LEU A 173 -9.13 -11.23 -14.03
N ASN A 174 -10.11 -10.33 -14.15
CA ASN A 174 -9.87 -8.90 -14.34
C ASN A 174 -9.64 -8.14 -13.02
N PHE A 175 -10.07 -8.70 -11.89
CA PHE A 175 -9.85 -8.11 -10.56
C PHE A 175 -8.51 -8.50 -9.93
N MET A 176 -7.79 -9.45 -10.51
CA MET A 176 -6.50 -9.88 -9.99
C MET A 176 -5.40 -8.84 -10.20
N VAL A 177 -4.63 -8.60 -9.14
CA VAL A 177 -3.43 -7.77 -9.20
C VAL A 177 -2.38 -8.43 -10.09
N ARG A 178 -1.90 -7.69 -11.09
CA ARG A 178 -0.82 -8.09 -12.00
C ARG A 178 0.52 -7.60 -11.47
N LEU A 179 1.45 -8.53 -11.25
CA LEU A 179 2.83 -8.24 -10.83
C LEU A 179 3.77 -8.41 -12.03
N ASP A 180 4.56 -7.37 -12.33
CA ASP A 180 5.51 -7.33 -13.44
C ASP A 180 4.85 -7.60 -14.80
N SER A 181 3.63 -7.07 -14.97
CA SER A 181 2.76 -7.27 -16.15
C SER A 181 2.29 -8.72 -16.34
N ARG A 182 2.41 -9.59 -15.33
CA ARG A 182 1.95 -10.97 -15.38
C ARG A 182 0.93 -11.28 -14.29
N LYS A 183 -0.09 -12.05 -14.65
CA LYS A 183 -1.05 -12.60 -13.68
C LYS A 183 -0.37 -13.65 -12.79
N PRO A 184 -0.82 -13.84 -11.55
CA PRO A 184 -0.39 -14.95 -10.70
C PRO A 184 -0.66 -16.31 -11.38
N GLY A 185 0.30 -17.22 -11.31
CA GLY A 185 0.10 -18.61 -11.76
C GLY A 185 -0.67 -19.46 -10.74
N LEU A 186 -1.24 -20.59 -11.17
CA LEU A 186 -2.06 -21.45 -10.31
C LEU A 186 -1.35 -21.88 -9.00
N ARG A 187 -0.07 -22.27 -9.10
CA ARG A 187 0.75 -22.60 -7.92
C ARG A 187 0.97 -21.42 -6.97
N GLU A 188 1.13 -20.21 -7.51
CA GLU A 188 1.29 -18.99 -6.73
C GLU A 188 -0.01 -18.68 -5.99
N ILE A 189 -1.15 -18.79 -6.68
CA ILE A 189 -2.50 -18.59 -6.14
C ILE A 189 -2.76 -19.57 -4.99
N ASP A 190 -2.52 -20.87 -5.20
CA ASP A 190 -2.74 -21.89 -4.16
C ASP A 190 -1.86 -21.64 -2.94
N THR A 191 -0.58 -21.30 -3.16
CA THR A 191 0.35 -21.00 -2.07
C THR A 191 -0.07 -19.76 -1.30
N VAL A 192 -0.49 -18.69 -1.99
CA VAL A 192 -0.99 -17.45 -1.37
C VAL A 192 -2.27 -17.73 -0.59
N ALA A 193 -3.22 -18.45 -1.16
CA ALA A 193 -4.49 -18.78 -0.52
C ALA A 193 -4.29 -19.56 0.80
N VAL A 194 -3.39 -20.55 0.79
CA VAL A 194 -3.02 -21.32 1.99
C VAL A 194 -2.38 -20.41 3.05
N ARG A 195 -1.42 -19.55 2.67
CA ARG A 195 -0.74 -18.65 3.62
C ARG A 195 -1.70 -17.61 4.21
N VAL A 196 -2.55 -17.00 3.39
CA VAL A 196 -3.60 -16.06 3.85
C VAL A 196 -4.56 -16.75 4.81
N ALA A 197 -4.99 -17.99 4.52
CA ALA A 197 -5.86 -18.76 5.40
C ALA A 197 -5.18 -19.09 6.75
N LEU A 198 -3.91 -19.49 6.73
CA LEU A 198 -3.12 -19.75 7.94
C LEU A 198 -2.98 -18.50 8.80
N ARG A 199 -2.68 -17.35 8.19
CA ARG A 199 -2.57 -16.06 8.89
C ARG A 199 -3.91 -15.65 9.51
N LYS A 200 -5.02 -15.79 8.78
CA LYS A 200 -6.38 -15.54 9.31
C LYS A 200 -6.70 -16.44 10.50
N ALA A 201 -6.38 -17.73 10.42
CA ALA A 201 -6.62 -18.68 11.50
C ALA A 201 -5.78 -18.37 12.76
N GLN A 202 -4.52 -17.93 12.59
CA GLN A 202 -3.67 -17.47 13.69
C GLN A 202 -4.26 -16.24 14.39
N ILE A 203 -4.65 -15.22 13.62
CA ILE A 203 -5.25 -13.99 14.16
C ILE A 203 -6.55 -14.30 14.92
N GLU A 204 -7.40 -15.19 14.40
CA GLU A 204 -8.64 -15.57 15.08
C GLU A 204 -8.39 -16.35 16.37
N LYS A 205 -7.37 -17.23 16.38
CA LYS A 205 -6.96 -17.97 17.57
C LYS A 205 -6.45 -17.01 18.66
N GLU A 206 -5.59 -16.06 18.30
CA GLU A 206 -5.06 -15.04 19.21
C GLU A 206 -6.19 -14.17 19.78
N LYS A 207 -7.12 -13.71 18.94
CA LYS A 207 -8.32 -12.97 19.39
C LYS A 207 -9.16 -13.77 20.38
N LYS A 208 -9.38 -15.07 20.13
CA LYS A 208 -10.12 -15.96 21.05
C LYS A 208 -9.38 -16.15 22.37
N GLU A 209 -8.06 -16.31 22.34
CA GLU A 209 -7.24 -16.40 23.55
C GLU A 209 -7.26 -15.10 24.36
N GLN A 210 -7.21 -13.95 23.69
CA GLN A 210 -7.25 -12.65 24.33
C GLN A 210 -8.63 -12.34 24.93
N SER A 211 -9.72 -12.67 24.24
CA SER A 211 -11.08 -12.60 24.80
C SER A 211 -11.23 -13.46 26.06
N LYS A 212 -10.72 -14.71 26.03
CA LYS A 212 -10.76 -15.60 27.20
C LYS A 212 -9.99 -15.03 28.38
N LYS A 213 -8.81 -14.43 28.16
CA LYS A 213 -8.04 -13.77 29.22
C LYS A 213 -8.82 -12.62 29.85
N VAL A 214 -9.44 -11.76 29.04
CA VAL A 214 -10.26 -10.64 29.52
C VAL A 214 -11.47 -11.12 30.34
N ASP A 215 -12.14 -12.19 29.90
CA ASP A 215 -13.28 -12.77 30.64
C ASP A 215 -12.86 -13.37 31.99
N ILE A 216 -11.69 -14.01 32.05
CA ILE A 216 -11.11 -14.54 33.29
C ILE A 216 -10.78 -13.40 34.25
N ASP A 217 -10.10 -12.35 33.78
CA ASP A 217 -9.75 -11.18 34.60
C ASP A 217 -10.99 -10.47 35.13
N ARG A 218 -12.05 -10.36 34.32
CA ARG A 218 -13.33 -9.78 34.75
C ARG A 218 -13.98 -10.60 35.86
N LYS A 219 -13.98 -11.94 35.76
CA LYS A 219 -14.47 -12.84 36.82
C LYS A 219 -13.66 -12.71 38.10
N ILE A 220 -12.33 -12.63 38.02
CA ILE A 220 -11.46 -12.43 39.18
C ILE A 220 -11.78 -11.12 39.89
N ARG A 221 -11.97 -10.02 39.16
CA ARG A 221 -12.36 -8.72 39.75
C ARG A 221 -13.71 -8.78 40.46
N LEU A 222 -14.72 -9.40 39.85
CA LEU A 222 -16.05 -9.54 40.47
C LEU A 222 -16.02 -10.38 41.76
N LEU A 223 -15.23 -11.45 41.78
CA LEU A 223 -15.04 -12.28 42.98
C LEU A 223 -14.31 -11.50 44.09
N SER A 224 -13.30 -10.70 43.74
CA SER A 224 -12.59 -9.86 44.72
C SER A 224 -13.47 -8.76 45.31
N ALA A 225 -14.39 -8.17 44.53
CA ALA A 225 -15.34 -7.18 45.00
C ALA A 225 -16.41 -7.78 45.93
N GLY A 226 -16.95 -8.97 45.61
CA GLY A 226 -17.92 -9.65 46.46
C GLY A 226 -17.37 -10.15 47.79
N THR A 227 -16.04 -10.37 47.89
CA THR A 227 -15.40 -10.80 49.13
C THR A 227 -15.30 -9.66 50.16
N LEU A 228 -15.16 -8.41 49.71
CA LEU A 228 -15.09 -7.22 50.58
C LEU A 228 -16.44 -6.93 51.27
N ASP A 229 -17.57 -7.11 50.58
CA ASP A 229 -18.91 -6.89 51.15
C ASP A 229 -19.30 -7.91 52.22
N THR A 230 -18.82 -9.15 52.12
CA THR A 230 -19.11 -10.21 53.12
C THR A 230 -18.27 -10.09 54.40
N MET A 231 -17.13 -9.39 54.34
CA MET A 231 -16.31 -9.13 55.53
C MET A 231 -16.80 -7.92 56.34
N SER A 232 -17.50 -6.96 55.72
CA SER A 232 -18.09 -5.82 56.45
C SER A 232 -19.39 -6.16 57.20
N SER A 233 -19.99 -7.34 56.96
CA SER A 233 -21.28 -7.75 57.51
C SER A 233 -21.19 -8.82 58.61
N ARG A 234 -19.98 -9.24 59.00
CA ARG A 234 -19.74 -10.24 60.08
C ARG A 234 -19.13 -9.67 61.37
N SER A 235 -19.04 -8.35 61.50
CA SER A 235 -18.63 -7.67 62.73
C SER A 235 -19.80 -6.90 63.36
N LEU A 236 -20.73 -7.64 63.98
CA LEU A 236 -21.69 -7.15 64.97
C LEU A 236 -21.87 -8.21 66.05
#